data_AF-A0A3F2RWC9-F1
#
_entry.id   AF-A0A3F2RWC9-F1
#
_cell.length_a   1.000
_cell.length_b   1.000
_cell.length_c   1.000
_cell.angle_alpha   90.00
_cell.angle_beta   90.00
_cell.angle_gamma   90.00
#
_symmetry.space_group_name_H-M   'P 1'
#
loop_
_entity.id
_entity.type
_entity.pdbx_description
1 polymer ?
#
loop_
_entity_poly.entity_id
_entity_poly.type
_entity_poly.pdbx_seq_one_letter_code
_entity_poly.pdbx_strand_id
1 'polypeptide(L)'
;MGDTTQVLVVKRVLLSQIITLTGYCALCVFCLLLLAYLRVNRHAALTGNAQATRKVILPAFEPLLWILAGATGAFALFFCVALEIKLYTTSFPIIDSEIFYAGRQFVFLLGLVFLGQKSMSMPALRRAVAKSILLASYTVPVIWGISRFDPENTTLPFLAKLTMRPILLVFVVYVCFIRPPAGRASPFSLHIHGAYIIMYHVLTSINTILQWLVPDSDAFPASSYAALTWGSLSPLFIWGLLRADTEYWRGMGERVWSLQHAVHQSGQHSQMQVSESILSSGIHDLIEIHRKFLIDFAHLEVMRKIGEGSSASVFSGRLRQGTLVAVKVYTPYRFTEEVVAEFSYEAALCASLNHPNVVKFYGMCVSPPTIGLVFELCQGSLEDILYAQAKASSRHHEAQHVLDLGGSIAGARMRLHRQQMLLNVAYMLDCARALAYVHSFSPPLLHRDVKPANFLVDKANTVKLTDFGDSRRLPSELPPQIRSDLGSDPQTNRELHGARID
;
A
#
# COMPACT_ATOMS: atom_id res chain seq x y z
N MET A 1 45.34 -31.13 -35.83
CA MET A 1 45.01 -29.74 -35.46
C MET A 1 43.50 -29.46 -35.36
N GLY A 2 42.64 -30.10 -36.18
CA GLY A 2 41.17 -29.91 -36.10
C GLY A 2 40.48 -30.50 -34.85
N ASP A 3 40.94 -31.65 -34.35
CA ASP A 3 40.32 -32.35 -33.21
C ASP A 3 40.43 -31.57 -31.88
N THR A 4 41.58 -30.94 -31.64
CA THR A 4 41.85 -30.16 -30.43
C THR A 4 40.95 -28.93 -30.30
N THR A 5 40.64 -28.26 -31.42
CA THR A 5 39.81 -27.04 -31.42
C THR A 5 38.34 -27.37 -31.20
N GLN A 6 37.83 -28.44 -31.80
CA GLN A 6 36.45 -28.90 -31.54
C GLN A 6 36.26 -29.34 -30.09
N VAL A 7 37.22 -30.09 -29.52
CA VAL A 7 37.17 -30.49 -28.11
C VAL A 7 37.16 -29.27 -27.17
N LEU A 8 37.91 -28.20 -27.50
CA LEU A 8 37.92 -26.96 -26.72
C LEU A 8 36.59 -26.21 -26.79
N VAL A 9 35.98 -26.10 -27.97
CA VAL A 9 34.66 -25.43 -28.15
C VAL A 9 33.58 -26.16 -27.35
N VAL A 10 33.51 -27.48 -27.45
CA VAL A 10 32.54 -28.31 -26.70
C VAL A 10 32.71 -28.10 -25.19
N LYS A 11 33.96 -28.10 -24.70
CA LYS A 11 34.25 -27.83 -23.28
C LYS A 11 33.78 -26.44 -22.83
N ARG A 12 33.94 -25.41 -23.67
CA ARG A 12 33.53 -24.03 -23.35
C ARG A 12 32.00 -23.89 -23.25
N VAL A 13 31.28 -24.50 -24.19
CA VAL A 13 29.80 -24.50 -24.19
C VAL A 13 29.25 -25.32 -23.02
N LEU A 14 29.85 -26.47 -22.73
CA LEU A 14 29.53 -27.29 -21.56
C LEU A 14 29.71 -26.50 -20.27
N LEU A 15 30.84 -25.80 -20.11
CA LEU A 15 31.11 -25.00 -18.91
C LEU A 15 30.08 -23.86 -18.74
N SER A 16 29.68 -23.21 -19.84
CA SER A 16 28.65 -22.17 -19.82
C SER A 16 27.28 -22.72 -19.36
N GLN A 17 26.91 -23.92 -19.84
CA GLN A 17 25.70 -24.61 -19.40
C GLN A 17 25.76 -24.97 -17.92
N ILE A 18 26.90 -25.50 -17.44
CA ILE A 18 27.09 -25.87 -16.03
C ILE A 18 27.02 -24.65 -15.12
N ILE A 19 27.68 -23.54 -15.45
CA ILE A 19 27.63 -22.30 -14.65
C ILE A 19 26.19 -21.77 -14.58
N THR A 20 25.48 -21.80 -15.71
CA THR A 20 24.10 -21.34 -15.81
C THR A 20 23.15 -22.21 -15.00
N LEU A 21 23.26 -23.53 -15.14
CA LEU A 21 22.50 -24.51 -14.36
C LEU A 21 22.74 -24.32 -12.86
N THR A 22 24.01 -24.23 -12.45
CA THR A 22 24.39 -24.05 -11.05
C THR A 22 23.77 -22.77 -10.47
N GLY A 23 23.77 -21.67 -11.23
CA GLY A 23 23.14 -20.42 -10.83
C GLY A 23 21.62 -20.54 -10.63
N TYR A 24 20.92 -21.16 -11.58
CA TYR A 24 19.47 -21.37 -11.46
C TYR A 24 19.10 -22.34 -10.33
N CYS A 25 19.86 -23.42 -10.15
CA CYS A 25 19.72 -24.33 -9.02
C CYS A 25 19.93 -23.61 -7.69
N ALA A 26 21.00 -22.82 -7.56
CA ALA A 26 21.30 -22.07 -6.35
C ALA A 26 20.16 -21.10 -5.99
N LEU A 27 19.62 -20.37 -6.96
CA LEU A 27 18.50 -19.46 -6.73
C LEU A 27 17.19 -20.20 -6.41
N CYS A 28 16.89 -21.30 -7.10
CA CYS A 28 15.72 -22.13 -6.82
C CYS A 28 15.77 -22.69 -5.39
N VAL A 29 16.90 -23.30 -5.01
CA VAL A 29 17.13 -23.81 -3.65
C VAL A 29 17.05 -22.68 -2.62
N PHE A 30 17.64 -21.52 -2.90
CA PHE A 30 17.53 -20.36 -2.03
C PHE A 30 16.07 -19.94 -1.81
N CYS A 31 15.26 -19.85 -2.86
CA CYS A 31 13.83 -19.54 -2.74
C CYS A 31 13.07 -20.61 -1.94
N LEU A 32 13.34 -21.90 -2.17
CA LEU A 32 12.72 -23.01 -1.43
C LEU A 32 13.13 -23.01 0.06
N LEU A 33 14.39 -22.70 0.37
CA LEU A 33 14.87 -22.56 1.74
C LEU A 33 14.21 -21.37 2.44
N LEU A 34 14.01 -20.24 1.75
CA LEU A 34 13.25 -19.11 2.28
C LEU A 34 11.79 -19.49 2.52
N LEU A 35 11.16 -20.24 1.61
CA LEU A 35 9.79 -20.74 1.78
C LEU A 35 9.70 -21.67 2.99
N ALA A 36 10.64 -22.61 3.15
CA ALA A 36 10.72 -23.48 4.32
C ALA A 36 10.91 -22.69 5.61
N TYR A 37 11.82 -21.71 5.59
CA TYR A 37 12.04 -20.78 6.70
C TYR A 37 10.76 -20.02 7.06
N LEU A 38 10.02 -19.50 6.08
CA LEU A 38 8.76 -18.79 6.30
C LEU A 38 7.70 -19.72 6.89
N ARG A 39 7.60 -20.97 6.42
CA ARG A 39 6.61 -21.96 6.90
C ARG A 39 6.90 -22.48 8.30
N VAL A 40 8.14 -22.84 8.60
CA VAL A 40 8.57 -23.28 9.94
C VAL A 40 8.31 -22.15 10.94
N ASN A 41 8.64 -20.91 10.56
CA ASN A 41 8.40 -19.76 11.41
C ASN A 41 6.94 -19.28 11.39
N ARG A 42 6.05 -19.82 10.54
CA ARG A 42 4.63 -19.46 10.52
C ARG A 42 3.92 -19.92 11.79
N HIS A 43 4.22 -21.12 12.27
CA HIS A 43 3.63 -21.65 13.50
C HIS A 43 4.03 -20.87 14.76
N ALA A 44 5.25 -20.30 14.81
CA ALA A 44 5.68 -19.44 15.91
C ALA A 44 5.06 -18.02 15.85
N ALA A 45 4.39 -17.62 14.75
CA ALA A 45 3.62 -16.37 14.70
C ALA A 45 2.23 -16.52 15.34
N LEU A 46 1.69 -17.75 15.35
CA LEU A 46 0.35 -18.08 15.84
C LEU A 46 0.28 -18.12 17.38
N THR A 47 1.42 -18.16 18.08
CA THR A 47 1.47 -18.20 19.55
C THR A 47 1.46 -16.81 20.20
N GLY A 48 1.25 -15.73 19.44
CA GLY A 48 1.09 -14.38 19.98
C GLY A 48 2.35 -13.80 20.64
N ASN A 49 3.51 -14.42 20.44
CA ASN A 49 4.74 -13.97 21.07
C ASN A 49 5.28 -12.71 20.36
N ALA A 50 5.51 -11.64 21.13
CA ALA A 50 6.07 -10.38 20.65
C ALA A 50 7.47 -10.51 20.02
N GLN A 51 8.08 -11.71 20.05
CA GLN A 51 9.29 -12.06 19.30
C GLN A 51 9.04 -12.44 17.82
N ALA A 52 7.79 -12.67 17.39
CA ALA A 52 7.46 -12.96 15.98
C ALA A 52 7.77 -11.78 15.04
N THR A 53 7.88 -10.56 15.58
CA THR A 53 8.34 -9.33 14.92
C THR A 53 9.84 -9.35 14.56
N ARG A 54 10.65 -10.27 15.11
CA ARG A 54 12.09 -10.41 14.80
C ARG A 54 12.40 -11.22 13.53
N LYS A 55 11.39 -11.72 12.80
CA LYS A 55 11.57 -12.63 11.63
C LYS A 55 12.01 -11.91 10.37
N VAL A 56 13.04 -12.42 9.71
CA VAL A 56 13.88 -11.67 8.75
C VAL A 56 13.15 -11.24 7.46
N ILE A 57 12.09 -11.95 7.05
CA ILE A 57 11.27 -11.65 5.86
C ILE A 57 9.78 -11.82 6.17
N LEU A 58 8.91 -10.97 5.60
CA LEU A 58 7.46 -11.07 5.72
C LEU A 58 6.85 -12.30 5.02
N PRO A 59 5.84 -12.96 5.62
CA PRO A 59 5.07 -14.04 4.94
C PRO A 59 4.42 -13.62 3.62
N ALA A 60 4.11 -12.34 3.44
CA ALA A 60 3.52 -11.79 2.21
C ALA A 60 4.40 -11.99 0.96
N PHE A 61 5.69 -12.29 1.13
CA PHE A 61 6.60 -12.63 0.03
C PHE A 61 6.54 -14.11 -0.39
N GLU A 62 5.82 -14.99 0.33
CA GLU A 62 5.69 -16.41 -0.05
C GLU A 62 5.24 -16.59 -1.52
N PRO A 63 4.21 -15.90 -2.03
CA PRO A 63 3.80 -16.04 -3.43
C PRO A 63 4.86 -15.57 -4.43
N LEU A 64 5.58 -14.49 -4.11
CA LEU A 64 6.69 -14.00 -4.93
C LEU A 64 7.81 -15.04 -5.02
N LEU A 65 8.16 -15.66 -3.88
CA LEU A 65 9.18 -16.69 -3.80
C LEU A 65 8.78 -17.97 -4.53
N TRP A 66 7.51 -18.36 -4.51
CA TRP A 66 7.01 -19.48 -5.33
C TRP A 66 7.15 -19.22 -6.82
N ILE A 67 6.80 -18.01 -7.29
CA ILE A 67 6.96 -17.63 -8.70
C ILE A 67 8.44 -17.67 -9.09
N LEU A 68 9.32 -17.14 -8.23
CA LEU A 68 10.75 -17.12 -8.47
C LEU A 68 11.35 -18.53 -8.48
N ALA A 69 10.97 -19.39 -7.52
CA ALA A 69 11.35 -20.80 -7.47
C ALA A 69 10.85 -21.57 -8.69
N GLY A 70 9.60 -21.36 -9.11
CA GLY A 70 9.04 -21.99 -10.29
C GLY A 70 9.76 -21.59 -11.58
N ALA A 71 9.99 -20.29 -11.78
CA ALA A 71 10.69 -19.79 -12.96
C ALA A 71 12.15 -20.30 -13.01
N THR A 72 12.88 -20.22 -11.90
CA THR A 72 14.29 -20.65 -11.84
C THR A 72 14.43 -22.17 -11.87
N GLY A 73 13.50 -22.91 -11.25
CA GLY A 73 13.40 -24.36 -11.32
C GLY A 73 13.11 -24.86 -12.74
N ALA A 74 12.24 -24.17 -13.49
CA ALA A 74 11.98 -24.50 -14.90
C ALA A 74 13.24 -24.33 -15.76
N PHE A 75 14.01 -23.25 -15.58
CA PHE A 75 15.30 -23.08 -16.25
C PHE A 75 16.33 -24.13 -15.82
N ALA A 76 16.41 -24.45 -14.53
CA ALA A 76 17.30 -25.49 -14.03
C ALA A 76 16.97 -26.86 -14.67
N LEU A 77 15.68 -27.24 -14.68
CA LEU A 77 15.23 -28.47 -15.33
C LEU A 77 15.56 -28.48 -16.82
N PHE A 78 15.31 -27.37 -17.52
CA PHE A 78 15.67 -27.22 -18.92
C PHE A 78 17.15 -27.47 -19.17
N PHE A 79 18.05 -26.85 -18.38
CA PHE A 79 19.50 -27.06 -18.56
C PHE A 79 19.96 -28.45 -18.15
N CYS A 80 19.33 -29.10 -17.16
CA CYS A 80 19.59 -30.51 -16.86
C CYS A 80 19.28 -31.41 -18.06
N VAL A 81 18.09 -31.24 -18.65
CA VAL A 81 17.67 -32.01 -19.83
C VAL A 81 18.57 -31.70 -21.03
N ALA A 82 18.87 -30.41 -21.25
CA ALA A 82 19.74 -29.97 -22.35
C ALA A 82 21.15 -30.57 -22.27
N LEU A 83 21.71 -30.70 -21.06
CA LEU A 83 22.99 -31.37 -20.84
C LEU A 83 22.92 -32.87 -21.13
N GLU A 84 21.86 -33.55 -20.67
CA GLU A 84 21.68 -34.99 -20.85
C GLU A 84 21.54 -35.37 -22.33
N ILE A 85 20.70 -34.64 -23.07
CA ILE A 85 20.48 -34.88 -24.50
C ILE A 85 21.56 -34.25 -25.39
N LYS A 86 22.55 -33.56 -24.80
CA LYS A 86 23.59 -32.81 -25.50
C LYS A 86 23.02 -31.82 -26.52
N LEU A 87 21.97 -31.08 -26.12
CA LEU A 87 21.23 -30.15 -26.97
C LEU A 87 22.14 -29.07 -27.57
N TYR A 88 23.13 -28.61 -26.80
CA TYR A 88 24.10 -27.60 -27.23
C TYR A 88 25.52 -28.16 -27.18
N THR A 89 26.16 -28.27 -28.35
CA THR A 89 27.52 -28.80 -28.48
C THR A 89 28.52 -27.77 -29.03
N THR A 90 28.08 -26.90 -29.94
CA THR A 90 28.95 -25.94 -30.66
C THR A 90 28.73 -24.49 -30.24
N SER A 91 27.47 -24.08 -30.05
CA SER A 91 27.09 -22.77 -29.54
C SER A 91 25.61 -22.75 -29.13
N PHE A 92 25.19 -21.70 -28.43
CA PHE A 92 23.76 -21.44 -28.23
C PHE A 92 23.20 -20.74 -29.47
N PRO A 93 22.04 -21.18 -30.00
CA PRO A 93 21.30 -20.43 -31.01
C PRO A 93 21.04 -18.98 -30.57
N ILE A 94 20.98 -18.07 -31.55
CA ILE A 94 20.85 -16.63 -31.28
C ILE A 94 19.57 -16.34 -30.47
N ILE A 95 18.45 -16.97 -30.83
CA ILE A 95 17.17 -16.81 -30.13
C ILE A 95 17.27 -17.36 -28.69
N ASP A 96 17.80 -18.56 -28.51
CA ASP A 96 17.94 -19.21 -27.19
C ASP A 96 18.78 -18.35 -26.26
N SER A 97 19.89 -17.79 -26.76
CA SER A 97 20.74 -16.87 -26.01
C SER A 97 19.99 -15.62 -25.52
N GLU A 98 19.03 -15.14 -26.31
CA GLU A 98 18.19 -13.99 -25.97
C GLU A 98 17.08 -14.36 -24.97
N ILE A 99 16.50 -15.56 -25.11
CA ILE A 99 15.53 -16.10 -24.16
C ILE A 99 16.17 -16.29 -22.78
N PHE A 100 17.39 -16.82 -22.71
CA PHE A 100 18.12 -16.96 -21.43
C PHE A 100 18.45 -15.59 -20.81
N TYR A 101 18.84 -14.61 -21.63
CA TYR A 101 19.01 -13.23 -21.17
C TYR A 101 17.70 -12.67 -20.60
N ALA A 102 16.59 -12.82 -21.31
CA ALA A 102 15.27 -12.36 -20.87
C ALA A 102 14.82 -13.05 -19.57
N GLY A 103 14.99 -14.37 -19.46
CA GLY A 103 14.69 -15.11 -18.23
C GLY A 103 15.47 -14.61 -17.03
N ARG A 104 16.73 -14.23 -17.24
CA ARG A 104 17.58 -13.64 -16.20
C ARG A 104 17.15 -12.21 -15.83
N GLN A 105 16.77 -11.39 -16.81
CA GLN A 105 16.19 -10.06 -16.53
C GLN A 105 14.88 -10.15 -15.73
N PHE A 106 14.02 -11.12 -16.04
CA PHE A 106 12.78 -11.33 -15.30
C PHE A 106 13.05 -11.53 -13.80
N VAL A 107 14.02 -12.39 -13.46
CA VAL A 107 14.47 -12.63 -12.08
C VAL A 107 14.92 -11.34 -11.39
N PHE A 108 15.74 -10.52 -12.06
CA PHE A 108 16.28 -9.29 -11.48
C PHE A 108 15.22 -8.21 -11.26
N LEU A 109 14.27 -8.12 -12.19
CA LEU A 109 13.26 -7.07 -12.23
C LEU A 109 12.03 -7.40 -11.38
N LEU A 110 11.70 -8.68 -11.17
CA LEU A 110 10.45 -9.06 -10.48
C LEU A 110 10.36 -8.44 -9.08
N GLY A 111 11.44 -8.54 -8.29
CA GLY A 111 11.51 -7.89 -6.98
C GLY A 111 11.36 -6.37 -7.07
N LEU A 112 12.07 -5.73 -8.01
CA LEU A 112 12.08 -4.27 -8.18
C LEU A 112 10.69 -3.74 -8.59
N VAL A 113 10.05 -4.38 -9.57
CA VAL A 113 8.72 -4.01 -10.06
C VAL A 113 7.65 -4.28 -9.00
N PHE A 114 7.82 -5.33 -8.18
CA PHE A 114 6.94 -5.62 -7.06
C PHE A 114 7.04 -4.56 -5.95
N LEU A 115 8.24 -4.05 -5.65
CA LEU A 115 8.41 -2.93 -4.73
C LEU A 115 7.75 -1.64 -5.22
N GLY A 116 7.69 -1.44 -6.54
CA GLY A 116 6.95 -0.35 -7.16
C GLY A 116 5.43 -0.45 -7.04
N GLN A 117 4.88 -1.59 -6.57
CA GLN A 117 3.46 -1.71 -6.29
C GLN A 117 3.10 -1.04 -4.95
N LYS A 118 1.90 -0.45 -4.89
CA LYS A 118 1.42 0.19 -3.65
C LYS A 118 0.93 -0.81 -2.57
N SER A 119 0.94 -2.11 -2.85
CA SER A 119 0.51 -3.17 -1.91
C SER A 119 1.23 -4.48 -2.19
N MET A 120 1.16 -5.43 -1.24
CA MET A 120 1.72 -6.79 -1.35
C MET A 120 0.69 -7.85 -1.74
N SER A 121 -0.44 -7.43 -2.31
CA SER A 121 -1.54 -8.36 -2.61
C SER A 121 -1.29 -9.22 -3.84
N MET A 122 -2.07 -10.30 -3.99
CA MET A 122 -2.02 -11.15 -5.18
C MET A 122 -2.32 -10.39 -6.49
N PRO A 123 -3.32 -9.47 -6.56
CA PRO A 123 -3.50 -8.62 -7.74
C PRO A 123 -2.27 -7.74 -8.04
N ALA A 124 -1.62 -7.18 -7.02
CA ALA A 124 -0.41 -6.40 -7.20
C ALA A 124 0.75 -7.26 -7.73
N LEU A 125 0.90 -8.47 -7.21
CA LEU A 125 1.90 -9.43 -7.70
C LEU A 125 1.63 -9.83 -9.15
N ARG A 126 0.38 -10.10 -9.55
CA ARG A 126 0.03 -10.40 -10.95
C ARG A 126 0.42 -9.26 -11.89
N ARG A 127 0.13 -8.01 -11.51
CA ARG A 127 0.56 -6.83 -12.27
C ARG A 127 2.07 -6.69 -12.32
N ALA A 128 2.77 -7.01 -11.24
CA ALA A 128 4.23 -6.96 -11.20
C ALA A 128 4.84 -8.00 -12.14
N VAL A 129 4.37 -9.25 -12.10
CA VAL A 129 4.79 -10.33 -13.00
C VAL A 129 4.59 -9.94 -14.46
N ALA A 130 3.41 -9.44 -14.83
CA ALA A 130 3.12 -9.03 -16.20
C ALA A 130 4.07 -7.92 -16.68
N LYS A 131 4.30 -6.90 -15.86
CA LYS A 131 5.25 -5.81 -16.16
C LYS A 131 6.69 -6.30 -16.24
N SER A 132 7.10 -7.21 -15.36
CA SER A 132 8.45 -7.78 -15.37
C SER A 132 8.70 -8.64 -16.60
N ILE A 133 7.72 -9.44 -17.04
CA ILE A 133 7.82 -10.20 -18.30
C ILE A 133 8.00 -9.23 -19.48
N LEU A 134 7.13 -8.22 -19.59
CA LEU A 134 7.19 -7.23 -20.68
C LEU A 134 8.55 -6.52 -20.73
N LEU A 135 9.05 -6.05 -19.58
CA LEU A 135 10.34 -5.37 -19.48
C LEU A 135 11.53 -6.31 -19.71
N ALA A 136 11.40 -7.60 -19.39
CA ALA A 136 12.46 -8.57 -19.56
C ALA A 136 12.55 -9.13 -20.99
N SER A 137 11.44 -9.22 -21.71
CA SER A 137 11.36 -9.92 -23.00
C SER A 137 11.29 -9.01 -24.23
N TYR A 138 11.36 -7.68 -24.09
CA TYR A 138 11.19 -6.74 -25.21
C TYR A 138 12.20 -6.93 -26.37
N THR A 139 13.39 -7.48 -26.10
CA THR A 139 14.40 -7.77 -27.14
C THR A 139 14.12 -9.05 -27.91
N VAL A 140 13.39 -10.01 -27.32
CA VAL A 140 13.16 -11.35 -27.92
C VAL A 140 12.43 -11.26 -29.27
N PRO A 141 11.31 -10.52 -29.42
CA PRO A 141 10.61 -10.41 -30.71
C PRO A 141 11.49 -9.80 -31.80
N VAL A 142 12.35 -8.83 -31.45
CA VAL A 142 13.24 -8.16 -32.39
C VAL A 142 14.31 -9.12 -32.91
N ILE A 143 14.99 -9.82 -32.00
CA ILE A 143 16.03 -10.80 -32.36
C ILE A 143 15.43 -11.98 -33.13
N TRP A 144 14.24 -12.45 -32.73
CA TRP A 144 13.50 -13.47 -33.47
C TRP A 144 13.20 -13.01 -34.90
N GLY A 145 12.67 -11.80 -35.08
CA GLY A 145 12.40 -11.21 -36.39
C GLY A 145 13.65 -11.15 -37.28
N ILE A 146 14.75 -10.60 -36.76
CA ILE A 146 16.03 -10.54 -37.50
C ILE A 146 16.47 -11.94 -37.93
N SER A 147 16.48 -12.90 -37.00
CA SER A 147 16.90 -14.28 -37.32
C SER A 147 15.98 -15.01 -38.30
N ARG A 148 14.71 -14.60 -38.43
CA ARG A 148 13.73 -15.23 -39.31
C ARG A 148 13.80 -14.70 -40.74
N PHE A 149 14.09 -13.41 -40.91
CA PHE A 149 14.06 -12.71 -42.19
C PHE A 149 15.45 -12.49 -42.80
N ASP A 150 16.50 -12.40 -41.99
CA ASP A 150 17.87 -12.20 -42.45
C ASP A 150 18.85 -13.09 -41.64
N PRO A 151 18.79 -14.43 -41.80
CA PRO A 151 19.54 -15.37 -40.98
C PRO A 151 21.06 -15.32 -41.22
N GLU A 152 21.51 -14.84 -42.39
CA GLU A 152 22.93 -14.79 -42.74
C GLU A 152 23.63 -13.55 -42.15
N ASN A 153 22.87 -12.53 -41.75
CA ASN A 153 23.42 -11.27 -41.25
C ASN A 153 23.71 -11.34 -39.75
N THR A 154 24.99 -11.43 -39.41
CA THR A 154 25.47 -11.41 -38.02
C THR A 154 25.57 -10.01 -37.42
N THR A 155 25.58 -8.97 -38.26
CA THR A 155 25.74 -7.56 -37.85
C THR A 155 24.48 -7.01 -37.19
N LEU A 156 23.30 -7.30 -37.75
CA LEU A 156 22.02 -6.80 -37.22
C LEU A 156 21.72 -7.33 -35.80
N PRO A 157 21.86 -8.63 -35.49
CA PRO A 157 21.70 -9.13 -34.13
C PRO A 157 22.71 -8.54 -33.14
N PHE A 158 23.96 -8.32 -33.58
CA PHE A 158 24.99 -7.68 -32.76
C PHE A 158 24.59 -6.25 -32.38
N LEU A 159 24.24 -5.43 -33.38
CA LEU A 159 23.84 -4.03 -33.18
C LEU A 159 22.57 -3.93 -32.33
N ALA A 160 21.58 -4.80 -32.59
CA ALA A 160 20.35 -4.86 -31.81
C ALA A 160 20.62 -5.19 -30.34
N LYS A 161 21.47 -6.20 -30.05
CA LYS A 161 21.84 -6.53 -28.67
C LYS A 161 22.58 -5.39 -27.97
N LEU A 162 23.50 -4.72 -28.66
CA LEU A 162 24.30 -3.63 -28.10
C LEU A 162 23.47 -2.37 -27.81
N THR A 163 22.49 -2.05 -28.65
CA THR A 163 21.69 -0.82 -28.55
C THR A 163 20.42 -1.00 -27.73
N MET A 164 19.74 -2.13 -27.86
CA MET A 164 18.46 -2.36 -27.20
C MET A 164 18.65 -2.72 -25.73
N ARG A 165 19.52 -3.69 -25.38
CA ARG A 165 19.66 -4.18 -23.99
C ARG A 165 19.86 -3.06 -22.95
N PRO A 166 20.68 -2.01 -23.20
CA PRO A 166 20.84 -0.90 -22.26
C PRO A 166 19.58 -0.05 -22.02
N ILE A 167 18.55 -0.11 -22.88
CA ILE A 167 17.30 0.65 -22.71
C ILE A 167 16.63 0.29 -21.37
N LEU A 168 16.74 -0.97 -20.94
CA LEU A 168 16.24 -1.41 -19.63
C LEU A 168 16.89 -0.65 -18.46
N LEU A 169 18.14 -0.18 -18.63
CA LEU A 169 18.83 0.58 -17.59
C LEU A 169 18.17 1.94 -17.33
N VAL A 170 17.44 2.52 -18.28
CA VAL A 170 16.66 3.75 -18.02
C VAL A 170 15.64 3.52 -16.91
N PHE A 171 14.93 2.39 -16.95
CA PHE A 171 14.00 2.00 -15.90
C PHE A 171 14.72 1.71 -14.58
N VAL A 172 15.82 0.95 -14.62
CA VAL A 172 16.59 0.61 -13.41
C VAL A 172 17.15 1.86 -12.74
N VAL A 173 17.71 2.80 -13.50
CA VAL A 173 18.25 4.06 -13.00
C VAL A 173 17.13 4.91 -12.41
N TYR A 174 16.00 5.02 -13.12
CA TYR A 174 14.84 5.76 -12.63
C TYR A 174 14.34 5.23 -11.29
N VAL A 175 14.14 3.91 -11.18
CA VAL A 175 13.57 3.29 -9.97
C VAL A 175 14.58 3.20 -8.84
N CYS A 176 15.86 2.96 -9.11
CA CYS A 176 16.84 2.75 -8.04
C CYS A 176 17.45 4.07 -7.54
N PHE A 177 17.70 5.04 -8.42
CA PHE A 177 18.52 6.23 -8.11
C PHE A 177 17.76 7.56 -8.17
N ILE A 178 16.80 7.71 -9.08
CA ILE A 178 16.11 9.01 -9.27
C ILE A 178 14.86 9.10 -8.40
N ARG A 179 13.98 8.10 -8.49
CA ARG A 179 12.69 8.08 -7.82
C ARG A 179 12.44 6.70 -7.18
N PRO A 180 13.17 6.38 -6.09
CA PRO A 180 12.94 5.16 -5.34
C PRO A 180 11.48 5.07 -4.84
N PRO A 181 10.87 3.87 -4.85
CA PRO A 181 9.53 3.68 -4.33
C PRO A 181 9.50 4.12 -2.86
N ALA A 182 8.78 5.21 -2.59
CA ALA A 182 8.77 5.86 -1.29
C ALA A 182 8.35 4.89 -0.19
N GLY A 183 9.16 4.83 0.87
CA GLY A 183 8.91 4.00 2.05
C GLY A 183 9.39 2.56 1.89
N ARG A 184 9.08 1.90 0.78
CA ARG A 184 9.15 0.43 0.66
C ARG A 184 10.54 -0.19 0.77
N ALA A 185 11.63 0.47 0.39
CA ALA A 185 12.97 -0.07 0.60
C ALA A 185 13.98 1.05 0.87
N SER A 186 15.05 0.74 1.61
CA SER A 186 16.10 1.71 1.84
C SER A 186 16.73 2.14 0.50
N PRO A 187 17.00 3.45 0.28
CA PRO A 187 17.67 3.90 -0.93
C PRO A 187 19.01 3.19 -1.14
N PHE A 188 19.73 2.89 -0.06
CA PHE A 188 20.98 2.15 -0.11
C PHE A 188 20.83 0.73 -0.69
N SER A 189 19.86 -0.05 -0.22
CA SER A 189 19.59 -1.39 -0.74
C SER A 189 19.13 -1.37 -2.20
N LEU A 190 18.32 -0.37 -2.58
CA LEU A 190 17.91 -0.15 -3.97
C LEU A 190 19.10 0.22 -4.87
N HIS A 191 20.00 1.10 -4.41
CA HIS A 191 21.22 1.45 -5.14
C HIS A 191 22.12 0.23 -5.35
N ILE A 192 22.30 -0.63 -4.34
CA ILE A 192 23.09 -1.86 -4.46
C ILE A 192 22.48 -2.80 -5.50
N HIS A 193 21.16 -3.03 -5.45
CA HIS A 193 20.47 -3.89 -6.42
C HIS A 193 20.51 -3.29 -7.83
N GLY A 194 20.34 -1.97 -7.96
CA GLY A 194 20.47 -1.25 -9.23
C GLY A 194 21.88 -1.35 -9.81
N ALA A 195 22.91 -1.13 -8.99
CA ALA A 195 24.31 -1.26 -9.39
C ALA A 195 24.66 -2.70 -9.83
N TYR A 196 24.09 -3.70 -9.15
CA TYR A 196 24.20 -5.11 -9.56
C TYR A 196 23.67 -5.36 -10.98
N ILE A 197 22.46 -4.84 -11.29
CA ILE A 197 21.85 -4.98 -12.62
C ILE A 197 22.66 -4.22 -13.67
N ILE A 198 23.14 -3.01 -13.34
CA ILE A 198 23.98 -2.21 -14.23
C ILE A 198 25.28 -2.97 -14.55
N MET A 199 25.96 -3.52 -13.55
CA MET A 199 27.19 -4.29 -13.73
C MET A 199 26.95 -5.53 -14.62
N TYR A 200 25.83 -6.23 -14.42
CA TYR A 200 25.46 -7.34 -15.31
C TYR A 200 25.35 -6.88 -16.77
N HIS A 201 24.69 -5.75 -17.03
CA HIS A 201 24.56 -5.21 -18.39
C HIS A 201 25.92 -4.83 -18.98
N VAL A 202 26.78 -4.18 -18.20
CA VAL A 202 28.16 -3.86 -18.62
C VAL A 202 28.92 -5.12 -19.03
N LEU A 203 28.90 -6.17 -18.20
CA LEU A 203 29.56 -7.44 -18.51
C LEU A 203 28.97 -8.10 -19.77
N THR A 204 27.65 -8.08 -19.96
CA THR A 204 27.03 -8.63 -21.17
C THR A 204 27.32 -7.82 -22.43
N SER A 205 27.46 -6.49 -22.32
CA SER A 205 27.86 -5.63 -23.42
C SER A 205 29.32 -5.87 -23.82
N ILE A 206 30.23 -5.96 -22.84
CA ILE A 206 31.63 -6.34 -23.07
C ILE A 206 31.69 -7.71 -23.75
N ASN A 207 30.94 -8.69 -23.25
CA ASN A 207 30.88 -10.02 -23.87
C ASN A 207 30.39 -9.99 -25.33
N THR A 208 29.37 -9.18 -25.62
CA THR A 208 28.83 -9.02 -26.99
C THR A 208 29.85 -8.35 -27.92
N ILE A 209 30.60 -7.36 -27.41
CA ILE A 209 31.67 -6.68 -28.15
C ILE A 209 32.85 -7.63 -28.41
N LEU A 210 33.28 -8.40 -27.41
CA LEU A 210 34.37 -9.37 -27.56
C LEU A 210 34.01 -10.51 -28.51
N GLN A 211 32.75 -10.97 -28.48
CA GLN A 211 32.25 -11.94 -29.44
C GLN A 211 32.38 -11.44 -30.88
N TRP A 212 32.20 -10.14 -31.11
CA TRP A 212 32.27 -9.54 -32.44
C TRP A 212 33.71 -9.23 -32.88
N LEU A 213 34.50 -8.60 -32.01
CA LEU A 213 35.83 -8.11 -32.35
C LEU A 213 36.89 -9.22 -32.37
N VAL A 214 36.83 -10.15 -31.40
CA VAL A 214 37.89 -11.15 -31.19
C VAL A 214 37.30 -12.50 -30.76
N PRO A 215 36.47 -13.15 -31.61
CA PRO A 215 35.77 -14.39 -31.25
C PRO A 215 36.69 -15.56 -30.89
N ASP A 216 37.89 -15.62 -31.48
CA ASP A 216 38.85 -16.71 -31.28
C ASP A 216 39.73 -16.53 -30.03
N SER A 217 39.71 -15.34 -29.42
CA SER A 217 40.49 -15.05 -28.21
C SER A 217 39.86 -15.69 -26.98
N ASP A 218 40.70 -16.12 -26.04
CA ASP A 218 40.27 -16.58 -24.71
C ASP A 218 39.51 -15.50 -23.91
N ALA A 219 39.65 -14.22 -24.29
CA ALA A 219 38.94 -13.11 -23.67
C ALA A 219 37.41 -13.22 -23.79
N PHE A 220 36.89 -13.69 -24.94
CA PHE A 220 35.45 -13.85 -25.15
C PHE A 220 34.83 -14.85 -24.16
N PRO A 221 35.24 -16.13 -24.11
CA PRO A 221 34.69 -17.10 -23.15
C PRO A 221 34.94 -16.69 -21.70
N ALA A 222 36.09 -16.07 -21.38
CA ALA A 222 36.34 -15.53 -20.04
C ALA A 222 35.29 -14.47 -19.64
N SER A 223 34.96 -13.55 -20.54
CA SER A 223 33.92 -12.55 -20.31
C SER A 223 32.51 -13.14 -20.20
N SER A 224 32.21 -14.20 -20.97
CA SER A 224 30.97 -14.98 -20.84
C SER A 224 30.85 -15.59 -19.46
N TYR A 225 31.90 -16.25 -18.96
CA TYR A 225 31.90 -16.85 -17.62
C TYR A 225 31.76 -15.79 -16.52
N ALA A 226 32.41 -14.64 -16.67
CA ALA A 226 32.27 -13.53 -15.72
C ALA A 226 30.82 -13.03 -15.65
N ALA A 227 30.17 -12.79 -16.81
CA ALA A 227 28.77 -12.36 -16.88
C ALA A 227 27.81 -13.42 -16.31
N LEU A 228 28.05 -14.70 -16.63
CA LEU A 228 27.23 -15.80 -16.13
C LEU A 228 27.34 -15.95 -14.62
N THR A 229 28.56 -15.91 -14.08
CA THR A 229 28.87 -16.01 -12.65
C THR A 229 28.27 -14.83 -11.89
N TRP A 230 28.42 -13.60 -12.39
CA TRP A 230 27.81 -12.42 -11.78
C TRP A 230 26.28 -12.54 -11.72
N GLY A 231 25.64 -13.02 -12.79
CA GLY A 231 24.20 -13.26 -12.77
C GLY A 231 23.76 -14.36 -11.78
N SER A 232 24.61 -15.34 -11.50
CA SER A 232 24.37 -16.38 -10.49
C SER A 232 24.40 -15.86 -9.06
N LEU A 233 24.95 -14.67 -8.81
CA LEU A 233 24.95 -14.01 -7.48
C LEU A 233 23.60 -13.35 -7.11
N SER A 234 22.59 -13.41 -7.98
CA SER A 234 21.28 -12.81 -7.76
C SER A 234 20.57 -13.18 -6.44
N PRO A 235 20.71 -14.38 -5.84
CA PRO A 235 20.09 -14.67 -4.55
C PRO A 235 20.47 -13.65 -3.45
N LEU A 236 21.72 -13.19 -3.44
CA LEU A 236 22.23 -12.26 -2.41
C LEU A 236 21.59 -10.88 -2.52
N PHE A 237 21.40 -10.40 -3.76
CA PHE A 237 20.81 -9.10 -4.03
C PHE A 237 19.30 -9.12 -3.82
N ILE A 238 18.63 -10.20 -4.23
CA ILE A 238 17.20 -10.42 -3.97
C ILE A 238 16.94 -10.51 -2.47
N TRP A 239 17.79 -11.23 -1.72
CA TRP A 239 17.73 -11.25 -0.25
C TRP A 239 17.82 -9.85 0.35
N GLY A 240 18.83 -9.07 -0.04
CA GLY A 240 19.02 -7.72 0.45
C GLY A 240 17.82 -6.82 0.18
N LEU A 241 17.21 -6.98 -1.00
CA LEU A 241 16.02 -6.24 -1.41
C LEU A 241 14.77 -6.60 -0.57
N LEU A 242 14.50 -7.90 -0.39
CA LEU A 242 13.34 -8.39 0.39
C LEU A 242 13.48 -8.08 1.88
N ARG A 243 14.70 -8.16 2.41
CA ARG A 243 15.00 -7.78 3.78
C ARG A 243 14.78 -6.29 4.01
N ALA A 244 15.26 -5.43 3.09
CA ALA A 244 15.08 -3.98 3.19
C ALA A 244 13.59 -3.57 3.21
N ASP A 245 12.75 -4.25 2.43
CA ASP A 245 11.31 -4.00 2.47
C ASP A 245 10.66 -4.52 3.75
N THR A 246 11.07 -5.70 4.23
CA THR A 246 10.64 -6.19 5.54
C THR A 246 10.99 -5.21 6.67
N GLU A 247 12.16 -4.57 6.63
CA GLU A 247 12.57 -3.55 7.61
C GLU A 247 11.67 -2.29 7.57
N TYR A 248 11.21 -1.85 6.40
CA TYR A 248 10.21 -0.79 6.29
C TYR A 248 8.89 -1.17 6.99
N TRP A 249 8.36 -2.36 6.69
CA TRP A 249 7.13 -2.84 7.33
C TRP A 249 7.28 -3.03 8.84
N ARG A 250 8.47 -3.38 9.32
CA ARG A 250 8.77 -3.40 10.76
C ARG A 250 8.79 -2.00 11.37
N GLY A 251 9.43 -1.02 10.72
CA GLY A 251 9.41 0.37 11.18
C GLY A 251 8.00 0.98 11.15
N MET A 252 7.10 0.47 10.30
CA MET A 252 5.67 0.73 10.45
C MET A 252 5.08 -0.01 11.65
N GLY A 253 5.41 -1.29 11.84
CA GLY A 253 5.01 -2.09 13.00
C GLY A 253 5.36 -1.47 14.35
N GLU A 254 6.53 -0.86 14.52
CA GLU A 254 6.92 -0.17 15.76
C GLU A 254 6.09 1.12 16.01
N ARG A 255 5.77 1.87 14.96
CA ARG A 255 4.89 3.06 15.05
C ARG A 255 3.43 2.67 15.29
N VAL A 256 2.99 1.57 14.69
CA VAL A 256 1.69 0.96 14.98
C VAL A 256 1.67 0.42 16.40
N TRP A 257 2.76 -0.17 16.89
CA TRP A 257 2.87 -0.61 18.28
C TRP A 257 2.78 0.57 19.24
N SER A 258 3.42 1.72 18.95
CA SER A 258 3.22 2.92 19.77
C SER A 258 1.77 3.41 19.76
N LEU A 259 1.06 3.27 18.64
CA LEU A 259 -0.37 3.59 18.54
C LEU A 259 -1.22 2.61 19.37
N GLN A 260 -1.00 1.31 19.21
CA GLN A 260 -1.68 0.27 19.98
C GLN A 260 -1.39 0.39 21.48
N HIS A 261 -0.16 0.76 21.84
CA HIS A 261 0.22 0.97 23.23
C HIS A 261 -0.45 2.22 23.80
N ALA A 262 -0.56 3.31 23.04
CA ALA A 262 -1.34 4.49 23.43
C ALA A 262 -2.83 4.15 23.62
N VAL A 263 -3.38 3.26 22.79
CA VAL A 263 -4.74 2.72 22.96
C VAL A 263 -4.83 1.85 24.23
N HIS A 264 -3.90 0.94 24.45
CA HIS A 264 -3.91 0.03 25.62
C HIS A 264 -3.74 0.77 26.95
N GLN A 265 -2.91 1.82 27.01
CA GLN A 265 -2.78 2.67 28.19
C GLN A 265 -4.07 3.47 28.48
N SER A 266 -4.93 3.65 27.47
CA SER A 266 -6.16 4.42 27.59
C SER A 266 -7.38 3.63 28.07
N GLY A 267 -7.20 2.39 28.55
CA GLY A 267 -8.24 1.63 29.26
C GLY A 267 -9.06 0.63 28.43
N GLN A 268 -8.84 0.51 27.12
CA GLN A 268 -9.50 -0.53 26.30
C GLN A 268 -8.79 -1.88 26.43
N HIS A 269 -9.21 -2.66 27.43
CA HIS A 269 -8.86 -4.10 27.58
C HIS A 269 -9.71 -4.94 26.61
N SER A 270 -9.32 -4.98 25.34
CA SER A 270 -9.93 -5.90 24.36
C SER A 270 -8.84 -6.77 23.75
N GLN A 271 -8.62 -7.95 24.32
CA GLN A 271 -7.81 -9.00 23.72
C GLN A 271 -8.58 -9.54 22.50
N MET A 272 -8.21 -9.06 21.31
CA MET A 272 -8.99 -9.20 20.08
C MET A 272 -8.80 -10.57 19.44
N GLN A 273 -9.90 -11.29 19.19
CA GLN A 273 -9.90 -12.53 18.39
C GLN A 273 -10.07 -12.18 16.91
N VAL A 274 -9.12 -12.62 16.09
CA VAL A 274 -9.04 -12.25 14.67
C VAL A 274 -8.99 -13.50 13.80
N SER A 275 -9.92 -13.62 12.86
CA SER A 275 -9.92 -14.68 11.85
C SER A 275 -9.07 -14.27 10.65
N GLU A 276 -8.08 -15.10 10.30
CA GLU A 276 -7.04 -14.82 9.28
C GLU A 276 -7.62 -14.64 7.87
N SER A 277 -8.75 -15.28 7.57
CA SER A 277 -9.45 -15.21 6.27
C SER A 277 -10.06 -13.82 6.01
N ILE A 278 -10.79 -13.28 7.00
CA ILE A 278 -11.45 -11.97 6.96
C ILE A 278 -10.43 -10.83 6.83
N LEU A 279 -9.26 -10.99 7.48
CA LEU A 279 -8.16 -10.03 7.41
C LEU A 279 -7.59 -9.86 6.00
N SER A 280 -7.71 -10.89 5.17
CA SER A 280 -7.03 -10.97 3.87
C SER A 280 -7.90 -10.52 2.68
N SER A 281 -9.21 -10.76 2.72
CA SER A 281 -10.16 -10.35 1.66
C SER A 281 -10.74 -8.96 1.93
N GLY A 282 -11.47 -8.79 3.04
CA GLY A 282 -12.22 -7.55 3.31
C GLY A 282 -11.33 -6.32 3.50
N ILE A 283 -10.21 -6.46 4.20
CA ILE A 283 -9.24 -5.36 4.35
C ILE A 283 -8.53 -5.07 3.03
N HIS A 284 -8.31 -6.09 2.20
CA HIS A 284 -7.70 -5.88 0.90
C HIS A 284 -8.61 -5.06 -0.02
N ASP A 285 -9.90 -5.40 -0.06
CA ASP A 285 -10.90 -4.67 -0.83
C ASP A 285 -11.03 -3.22 -0.33
N LEU A 286 -11.06 -3.02 1.00
CA LEU A 286 -11.03 -1.71 1.64
C LEU A 286 -9.83 -0.87 1.19
N ILE A 287 -8.62 -1.45 1.18
CA ILE A 287 -7.39 -0.76 0.74
C ILE A 287 -7.44 -0.46 -0.76
N GLU A 288 -8.00 -1.34 -1.58
CA GLU A 288 -8.08 -1.15 -3.02
C GLU A 288 -9.10 -0.08 -3.40
N ILE A 289 -10.29 -0.09 -2.80
CA ILE A 289 -11.34 0.92 -2.98
C ILE A 289 -10.82 2.31 -2.58
N HIS A 290 -10.15 2.41 -1.43
CA HIS A 290 -9.72 3.70 -0.85
C HIS A 290 -8.25 4.05 -1.12
N ARG A 291 -7.62 3.43 -2.12
CA ARG A 291 -6.18 3.58 -2.42
C ARG A 291 -5.69 5.03 -2.55
N LYS A 292 -6.57 5.96 -2.93
CA LYS A 292 -6.25 7.40 -3.05
C LYS A 292 -6.18 8.12 -1.70
N PHE A 293 -6.88 7.62 -0.69
CA PHE A 293 -7.01 8.21 0.64
C PHE A 293 -6.23 7.43 1.70
N LEU A 294 -5.47 6.41 1.31
CA LEU A 294 -4.63 5.66 2.23
C LEU A 294 -3.43 6.52 2.67
N ILE A 295 -3.36 6.79 3.98
CA ILE A 295 -2.23 7.45 4.61
C ILE A 295 -1.29 6.35 5.12
N ASP A 296 -0.04 6.42 4.67
CA ASP A 296 1.03 5.60 5.22
C ASP A 296 1.23 5.95 6.71
N PHE A 297 1.18 4.96 7.60
CA PHE A 297 1.45 5.16 9.03
C PHE A 297 2.83 5.77 9.27
N ALA A 298 3.78 5.57 8.38
CA ALA A 298 5.09 6.21 8.45
C ALA A 298 5.02 7.75 8.38
N HIS A 299 3.89 8.28 7.90
CA HIS A 299 3.63 9.70 7.75
C HIS A 299 2.75 10.27 8.87
N LEU A 300 2.29 9.44 9.81
CA LEU A 300 1.38 9.81 10.89
C LEU A 300 2.02 9.53 12.26
N GLU A 301 2.29 10.59 13.00
CA GLU A 301 2.69 10.54 14.41
C GLU A 301 1.43 10.67 15.26
N VAL A 302 1.09 9.63 16.04
CA VAL A 302 -0.03 9.72 17.00
C VAL A 302 0.50 10.17 18.35
N MET A 303 -0.19 11.14 18.95
CA MET A 303 0.17 11.79 20.20
C MET A 303 -0.84 11.42 21.29
N ARG A 304 -1.34 12.39 22.06
CA ARG A 304 -2.25 12.14 23.19
C ARG A 304 -3.68 11.80 22.74
N LYS A 305 -4.39 11.01 23.55
CA LYS A 305 -5.85 10.83 23.46
C LYS A 305 -6.55 12.16 23.74
N ILE A 306 -7.55 12.49 22.93
CA ILE A 306 -8.34 13.73 23.03
C ILE A 306 -9.83 13.47 23.18
N GLY A 307 -10.30 12.26 22.87
CA GLY A 307 -11.71 11.90 23.02
C GLY A 307 -11.90 10.39 23.10
N GLU A 308 -13.01 9.98 23.70
CA GLU A 308 -13.43 8.59 23.84
C GLU A 308 -14.90 8.48 23.48
N GLY A 309 -15.20 7.60 22.52
CA GLY A 309 -16.55 7.26 22.11
C GLY A 309 -16.87 5.78 22.39
N SER A 310 -18.11 5.38 22.14
CA SER A 310 -18.59 4.01 22.33
C SER A 310 -17.88 2.98 21.45
N SER A 311 -17.52 3.37 20.22
CA SER A 311 -16.99 2.49 19.18
C SER A 311 -15.59 2.91 18.67
N ALA A 312 -15.07 4.06 19.11
CA ALA A 312 -13.76 4.55 18.69
C ALA A 312 -13.10 5.44 19.76
N SER A 313 -11.78 5.49 19.75
CA SER A 313 -10.98 6.44 20.53
C SER A 313 -10.36 7.48 19.60
N VAL A 314 -10.35 8.75 20.00
CA VAL A 314 -9.80 9.84 19.18
C VAL A 314 -8.50 10.33 19.80
N PHE A 315 -7.45 10.40 18.98
CA PHE A 315 -6.12 10.87 19.37
C PHE A 315 -5.75 12.11 18.56
N SER A 316 -5.05 13.06 19.18
CA SER A 316 -4.32 14.07 18.42
C SER A 316 -3.11 13.42 17.74
N GLY A 317 -2.71 13.95 16.59
CA GLY A 317 -1.52 13.51 15.88
C GLY A 317 -0.93 14.59 14.99
N ARG A 318 0.13 14.24 14.26
CA ARG A 318 0.82 15.09 13.31
C ARG A 318 1.17 14.31 12.05
N LEU A 319 0.86 14.87 10.89
CA LEU A 319 1.33 14.35 9.61
C LEU A 319 2.76 14.87 9.30
N ARG A 320 3.55 14.14 8.50
CA ARG A 320 4.93 14.52 8.11
C ARG A 320 5.12 15.94 7.59
N GLN A 321 4.07 16.56 7.07
CA GLN A 321 4.06 17.94 6.58
C GLN A 321 3.89 18.98 7.71
N GLY A 322 3.88 18.55 8.97
CA GLY A 322 3.64 19.40 10.15
C GLY A 322 2.16 19.63 10.47
N THR A 323 1.25 19.15 9.63
CA THR A 323 -0.21 19.32 9.81
C THR A 323 -0.69 18.57 11.05
N LEU A 324 -1.36 19.27 11.96
CA LEU A 324 -2.01 18.68 13.12
C LEU A 324 -3.31 17.99 12.73
N VAL A 325 -3.54 16.80 13.25
CA VAL A 325 -4.68 15.94 12.88
C VAL A 325 -5.36 15.33 14.10
N ALA A 326 -6.62 14.95 13.92
CA ALA A 326 -7.35 14.06 14.81
C ALA A 326 -7.43 12.67 14.17
N VAL A 327 -7.10 11.63 14.93
CA VAL A 327 -7.06 10.23 14.48
C VAL A 327 -8.14 9.48 15.25
N LYS A 328 -9.25 9.16 14.58
CA LYS A 328 -10.34 8.34 15.11
C LYS A 328 -9.99 6.87 14.88
N VAL A 329 -9.58 6.19 15.94
CA VAL A 329 -9.06 4.82 15.92
C VAL A 329 -10.16 3.85 16.37
N TYR A 330 -10.41 2.83 15.55
CA TYR A 330 -11.35 1.75 15.83
C TYR A 330 -10.58 0.51 16.28
N THR A 331 -11.06 -0.08 17.37
CA THR A 331 -10.46 -1.21 18.09
C THR A 331 -11.56 -2.20 18.46
N PRO A 332 -12.28 -2.75 17.46
CA PRO A 332 -13.42 -3.62 17.69
C PRO A 332 -12.98 -4.90 18.41
N TYR A 333 -13.79 -5.41 19.34
CA TYR A 333 -13.48 -6.66 20.06
C TYR A 333 -13.39 -7.88 19.14
N ARG A 334 -14.18 -7.89 18.06
CA ARG A 334 -14.13 -8.87 16.97
C ARG A 334 -14.00 -8.15 15.64
N PHE A 335 -13.11 -8.63 14.78
CA PHE A 335 -12.97 -8.13 13.41
C PHE A 335 -13.87 -8.93 12.47
N THR A 336 -15.05 -8.39 12.12
CA THR A 336 -16.01 -9.01 11.19
C THR A 336 -16.07 -8.24 9.87
N GLU A 337 -16.62 -8.87 8.81
CA GLU A 337 -16.85 -8.18 7.53
C GLU A 337 -17.79 -6.99 7.67
N GLU A 338 -18.74 -7.04 8.61
CA GLU A 338 -19.65 -5.93 8.90
C GLU A 338 -18.88 -4.70 9.40
N VAL A 339 -17.92 -4.89 10.32
CA VAL A 339 -17.08 -3.79 10.82
C VAL A 339 -16.23 -3.18 9.71
N VAL A 340 -15.71 -4.02 8.80
CA VAL A 340 -14.97 -3.55 7.62
C VAL A 340 -15.88 -2.77 6.69
N ALA A 341 -17.11 -3.23 6.47
CA ALA A 341 -18.10 -2.57 5.62
C ALA A 341 -18.53 -1.22 6.21
N GLU A 342 -18.80 -1.13 7.50
CA GLU A 342 -19.14 0.11 8.21
C GLU A 342 -17.99 1.12 8.14
N PHE A 343 -16.76 0.69 8.43
CA PHE A 343 -15.59 1.54 8.32
C PHE A 343 -15.34 2.00 6.87
N SER A 344 -15.49 1.09 5.90
CA SER A 344 -15.37 1.42 4.47
C SER A 344 -16.40 2.45 4.04
N TYR A 345 -17.64 2.29 4.51
CA TYR A 345 -18.74 3.19 4.22
C TYR A 345 -18.50 4.59 4.80
N GLU A 346 -18.08 4.68 6.07
CA GLU A 346 -17.74 5.96 6.71
C GLU A 346 -16.57 6.65 5.98
N ALA A 347 -15.51 5.91 5.64
CA ALA A 347 -14.38 6.43 4.88
C ALA A 347 -14.81 6.96 3.50
N ALA A 348 -15.64 6.21 2.77
CA ALA A 348 -16.16 6.60 1.46
C ALA A 348 -16.97 7.90 1.53
N LEU A 349 -17.80 8.00 2.57
CA LEU A 349 -18.68 9.14 2.77
C LEU A 349 -17.86 10.37 3.15
N CYS A 350 -16.95 10.29 4.13
CA CYS A 350 -16.06 11.38 4.49
C CYS A 350 -15.20 11.86 3.30
N ALA A 351 -14.73 10.94 2.45
CA ALA A 351 -13.99 11.28 1.25
C ALA A 351 -14.80 12.08 0.21
N SER A 352 -16.13 12.00 0.25
CA SER A 352 -17.02 12.73 -0.65
C SER A 352 -17.44 14.12 -0.14
N LEU A 353 -17.12 14.44 1.13
CA LEU A 353 -17.52 15.69 1.77
C LEU A 353 -16.40 16.74 1.68
N ASN A 354 -16.75 17.95 1.27
CA ASN A 354 -15.86 19.10 1.21
C ASN A 354 -16.64 20.40 1.38
N HIS A 355 -16.63 20.95 2.59
CA HIS A 355 -17.35 22.17 2.93
C HIS A 355 -16.67 22.87 4.13
N PRO A 356 -16.63 24.21 4.21
CA PRO A 356 -15.98 24.92 5.32
C PRO A 356 -16.52 24.54 6.71
N ASN A 357 -17.83 24.28 6.82
CA ASN A 357 -18.51 23.84 8.04
C ASN A 357 -18.63 22.31 8.19
N VAL A 358 -17.81 21.53 7.48
CA VAL A 358 -17.65 20.08 7.69
C VAL A 358 -16.19 19.80 7.99
N VAL A 359 -15.92 18.92 8.96
CA VAL A 359 -14.54 18.57 9.33
C VAL A 359 -13.82 17.94 8.14
N LYS A 360 -12.67 18.50 7.79
CA LYS A 360 -11.85 18.04 6.68
C LYS A 360 -11.30 16.65 6.94
N PHE A 361 -11.61 15.73 6.02
CA PHE A 361 -11.02 14.41 5.98
C PHE A 361 -9.70 14.43 5.21
N TYR A 362 -8.64 13.86 5.80
CA TYR A 362 -7.33 13.70 5.14
C TYR A 362 -7.16 12.31 4.54
N GLY A 363 -7.74 11.28 5.16
CA GLY A 363 -7.60 9.92 4.71
C GLY A 363 -7.75 8.91 5.83
N MET A 364 -7.37 7.68 5.54
CA MET A 364 -7.51 6.55 6.44
C MET A 364 -6.19 5.81 6.61
N CYS A 365 -5.98 5.26 7.79
CA CYS A 365 -4.86 4.42 8.12
C CYS A 365 -5.36 3.01 8.42
N VAL A 366 -4.81 2.01 7.73
CA VAL A 366 -5.23 0.59 7.85
C VAL A 366 -4.04 -0.25 8.24
N SER A 367 -3.98 -0.67 9.51
CA SER A 367 -2.95 -1.60 10.00
C SER A 367 -3.61 -2.60 10.95
N PRO A 368 -4.07 -3.73 10.41
CA PRO A 368 -4.86 -4.68 11.19
C PRO A 368 -4.12 -5.10 12.48
N PRO A 369 -4.80 -5.19 13.63
CA PRO A 369 -6.24 -5.02 13.83
C PRO A 369 -6.76 -3.57 13.86
N THR A 370 -5.87 -2.59 13.82
CA THR A 370 -6.18 -1.18 14.04
C THR A 370 -6.52 -0.48 12.71
N ILE A 371 -7.73 0.05 12.62
CA ILE A 371 -8.14 0.91 11.51
C ILE A 371 -8.47 2.29 12.04
N GLY A 372 -8.21 3.33 11.27
CA GLY A 372 -8.46 4.69 11.71
C GLY A 372 -8.72 5.66 10.59
N LEU A 373 -9.48 6.71 10.92
CA LEU A 373 -9.79 7.83 10.06
C LEU A 373 -9.03 9.06 10.56
N VAL A 374 -8.45 9.82 9.63
CA VAL A 374 -7.60 10.98 9.90
C VAL A 374 -8.30 12.24 9.43
N PHE A 375 -8.52 13.17 10.35
CA PHE A 375 -9.25 14.41 10.16
C PHE A 375 -8.41 15.62 10.58
N GLU A 376 -8.88 16.83 10.24
CA GLU A 376 -8.34 18.05 10.84
C GLU A 376 -8.57 18.09 12.35
N LEU A 377 -7.61 18.66 13.08
CA LEU A 377 -7.70 18.84 14.53
C LEU A 377 -8.39 20.15 14.88
N CYS A 378 -9.57 20.05 15.51
CA CYS A 378 -10.30 21.18 16.09
C CYS A 378 -9.92 21.42 17.56
N GLN A 379 -10.31 22.56 18.13
CA GLN A 379 -9.99 22.95 19.51
C GLN A 379 -10.83 22.21 20.55
N GLY A 380 -12.09 21.92 20.22
CA GLY A 380 -13.05 21.26 21.11
C GLY A 380 -14.43 21.18 20.46
N SER A 381 -15.39 20.55 21.14
CA SER A 381 -16.78 20.53 20.70
C SER A 381 -17.53 21.80 21.09
N LEU A 382 -18.63 22.07 20.41
CA LEU A 382 -19.54 23.15 20.77
C LEU A 382 -20.18 22.88 22.14
N GLU A 383 -20.38 21.61 22.51
CA GLU A 383 -20.81 21.21 23.85
C GLU A 383 -19.86 21.70 24.94
N ASP A 384 -18.55 21.48 24.78
CA ASP A 384 -17.51 21.93 25.72
C ASP A 384 -17.54 23.45 25.90
N ILE A 385 -17.70 24.18 24.79
CA ILE A 385 -17.74 25.64 24.75
C ILE A 385 -18.99 26.16 25.45
N LEU A 386 -20.17 25.61 25.14
CA LEU A 386 -21.43 26.01 25.75
C LEU A 386 -21.44 25.74 27.26
N TYR A 387 -20.87 24.61 27.69
CA TYR A 387 -20.73 24.28 29.09
C TYR A 387 -19.79 25.25 29.83
N ALA A 388 -18.64 25.57 29.22
CA ALA A 388 -17.70 26.54 29.77
C ALA A 388 -18.33 27.94 29.88
N GLN A 389 -19.11 28.36 28.88
CA GLN A 389 -19.86 29.62 28.90
C GLN A 389 -20.89 29.65 30.02
N ALA A 390 -21.73 28.60 30.15
CA ALA A 390 -22.74 28.52 31.20
C ALA A 390 -22.13 28.59 32.61
N LYS A 391 -20.98 27.95 32.83
CA LYS A 391 -20.24 27.99 34.10
C LYS A 391 -19.63 29.37 34.38
N ALA A 392 -19.17 30.07 33.35
CA ALA A 392 -18.65 31.43 33.50
C ALA A 392 -19.77 32.42 33.87
N SER A 393 -20.93 32.31 33.23
CA SER A 393 -22.10 33.14 33.49
C SER A 393 -22.66 32.96 34.91
N SER A 394 -22.68 31.73 35.42
CA SER A 394 -23.15 31.44 36.79
C SER A 394 -22.22 32.00 37.86
N ARG A 395 -20.89 31.89 37.69
CA ARG A 395 -19.90 32.51 38.60
C ARG A 395 -19.98 34.04 38.63
N HIS A 396 -20.28 34.67 37.49
CA HIS A 396 -20.49 36.11 37.45
C HIS A 396 -21.72 36.50 38.25
N HIS A 397 -22.81 35.73 38.16
CA HIS A 397 -24.04 35.97 38.91
C HIS A 397 -23.86 35.88 40.44
N GLU A 398 -23.04 34.95 40.94
CA GLU A 398 -22.71 34.84 42.38
C GLU A 398 -21.78 35.95 42.87
N ALA A 399 -20.73 36.29 42.12
CA ALA A 399 -19.84 37.40 42.46
C ALA A 399 -20.55 38.77 42.40
N GLN A 400 -21.63 38.89 41.61
CA GLN A 400 -22.41 40.11 41.47
C GLN A 400 -23.27 40.43 42.69
N HIS A 401 -23.71 39.43 43.47
CA HIS A 401 -24.54 39.66 44.67
C HIS A 401 -23.76 40.38 45.80
N VAL A 402 -22.44 40.55 45.63
CA VAL A 402 -21.53 41.21 46.58
C VAL A 402 -21.11 42.62 46.13
N LEU A 403 -21.33 42.99 44.85
CA LEU A 403 -20.78 44.21 44.24
C LEU A 403 -21.84 44.98 43.44
N ASP A 404 -22.92 45.39 44.10
CA ASP A 404 -23.97 46.22 43.48
C ASP A 404 -23.82 47.69 43.90
N LEU A 405 -22.76 48.34 43.41
CA LEU A 405 -22.52 49.79 43.56
C LEU A 405 -21.89 50.35 42.26
N GLY A 406 -22.71 50.72 41.26
CA GLY A 406 -22.29 51.65 40.20
C GLY A 406 -22.90 51.46 38.80
N GLY A 407 -23.61 52.49 38.29
CA GLY A 407 -24.32 52.50 37.00
C GLY A 407 -23.46 52.40 35.72
N SER A 408 -22.13 52.53 35.79
CA SER A 408 -21.22 52.34 34.65
C SER A 408 -21.12 50.87 34.20
N ILE A 409 -21.37 49.92 35.12
CA ILE A 409 -21.25 48.47 34.90
C ILE A 409 -22.38 47.95 33.99
N ALA A 410 -23.56 48.55 34.03
CA ALA A 410 -24.73 48.14 33.24
C ALA A 410 -24.50 48.27 31.71
N GLY A 411 -23.82 49.33 31.27
CA GLY A 411 -23.51 49.56 29.86
C GLY A 411 -22.47 48.57 29.31
N ALA A 412 -21.44 48.25 30.09
CA ALA A 412 -20.47 47.22 29.76
C ALA A 412 -21.12 45.82 29.69
N ARG A 413 -22.05 45.52 30.62
CA ARG A 413 -22.80 44.26 30.66
C ARG A 413 -23.66 44.04 29.42
N MET A 414 -24.37 45.07 28.95
CA MET A 414 -25.15 44.99 27.71
C MET A 414 -24.27 44.71 26.49
N ARG A 415 -23.08 45.32 26.41
CA ARG A 415 -22.13 45.06 25.31
C ARG A 415 -21.64 43.62 25.31
N LEU A 416 -21.29 43.08 26.48
CA LEU A 416 -20.87 41.67 26.62
C LEU A 416 -21.99 40.69 26.26
N HIS A 417 -23.22 40.93 26.73
CA HIS A 417 -24.38 40.11 26.36
C HIS A 417 -24.65 40.13 24.86
N ARG A 418 -24.55 41.31 24.23
CA ARG A 418 -24.71 41.44 22.78
C ARG A 418 -23.62 40.72 22.01
N GLN A 419 -22.37 40.81 22.44
CA GLN A 419 -21.26 40.08 21.81
C GLN A 419 -21.45 38.56 21.90
N GLN A 420 -21.87 38.06 23.06
CA GLN A 420 -22.17 36.64 23.22
C GLN A 420 -23.33 36.18 22.35
N MET A 421 -24.41 36.98 22.25
CA MET A 421 -25.53 36.68 21.35
C MET A 421 -25.06 36.58 19.89
N LEU A 422 -24.23 37.53 19.43
CA LEU A 422 -23.72 37.53 18.06
C LEU A 422 -22.86 36.29 17.76
N LEU A 423 -22.02 35.86 18.71
CA LEU A 423 -21.26 34.62 18.60
C LEU A 423 -22.17 33.40 18.51
N ASN A 424 -23.20 33.32 19.34
CA ASN A 424 -24.17 32.22 19.31
C ASN A 424 -24.91 32.15 17.96
N VAL A 425 -25.32 33.29 17.41
CA VAL A 425 -25.95 33.36 16.08
C VAL A 425 -24.98 32.90 14.99
N ALA A 426 -23.70 33.28 15.06
CA ALA A 426 -22.69 32.81 14.12
C ALA A 426 -22.52 31.29 14.18
N TYR A 427 -22.45 30.71 15.38
CA TYR A 427 -22.38 29.25 15.55
C TYR A 427 -23.62 28.54 15.00
N MET A 428 -24.82 29.05 15.28
CA MET A 428 -26.06 28.49 14.73
C MET A 428 -26.09 28.53 13.20
N LEU A 429 -25.61 29.63 12.60
CA LEU A 429 -25.54 29.78 11.16
C LEU A 429 -24.58 28.77 10.53
N ASP A 430 -23.42 28.55 11.13
CA ASP A 430 -22.45 27.56 10.67
C ASP A 430 -23.00 26.12 10.80
N CYS A 431 -23.69 25.79 11.90
CA CYS A 431 -24.39 24.52 12.04
C CYS A 431 -25.44 24.31 10.93
N ALA A 432 -26.25 25.34 10.66
CA ALA A 432 -27.28 25.29 9.62
C ALA A 432 -26.66 25.12 8.22
N ARG A 433 -25.55 25.80 7.93
CA ARG A 433 -24.81 25.66 6.66
C ARG A 433 -24.26 24.24 6.48
N ALA A 434 -23.69 23.65 7.53
CA ALA A 434 -23.20 22.28 7.47
C ALA A 434 -24.32 21.28 7.13
N LEU A 435 -25.47 21.40 7.78
CA LEU A 435 -26.62 20.53 7.53
C LEU A 435 -27.24 20.76 6.15
N ALA A 436 -27.37 22.02 5.73
CA ALA A 436 -27.84 22.35 4.39
C ALA A 436 -26.95 21.75 3.30
N TYR A 437 -25.62 21.79 3.49
CA TYR A 437 -24.67 21.14 2.60
C TYR A 437 -24.88 19.62 2.55
N VAL A 438 -24.96 18.95 3.71
CA VAL A 438 -25.16 17.50 3.78
C VAL A 438 -26.49 17.09 3.13
N HIS A 439 -27.56 17.85 3.34
CA HIS A 439 -28.87 17.59 2.74
C HIS A 439 -28.92 17.89 1.24
N SER A 440 -27.98 18.66 0.69
CA SER A 440 -27.95 19.04 -0.73
C SER A 440 -27.53 17.92 -1.69
N PHE A 441 -27.03 16.79 -1.16
CA PHE A 441 -26.65 15.64 -1.97
C PHE A 441 -27.87 15.02 -2.68
N SER A 442 -27.64 14.31 -3.79
CA SER A 442 -28.69 13.57 -4.49
C SER A 442 -28.29 12.08 -4.62
N PRO A 443 -29.02 11.17 -3.96
CA PRO A 443 -30.11 11.41 -3.02
C PRO A 443 -29.64 12.14 -1.73
N PRO A 444 -30.55 12.83 -1.00
CA PRO A 444 -30.18 13.59 0.19
C PRO A 444 -29.49 12.72 1.22
N LEU A 445 -28.37 13.20 1.76
CA LEU A 445 -27.64 12.55 2.83
C LEU A 445 -28.16 13.08 4.17
N LEU A 446 -28.54 12.18 5.08
CA LEU A 446 -28.98 12.54 6.43
C LEU A 446 -27.89 12.22 7.45
N HIS A 447 -27.56 13.17 8.33
CA HIS A 447 -26.55 12.98 9.37
C HIS A 447 -26.99 11.98 10.46
N ARG A 448 -28.25 12.09 10.90
CA ARG A 448 -28.94 11.26 11.90
C ARG A 448 -28.47 11.35 13.35
N ASP A 449 -27.29 11.91 13.63
CA ASP A 449 -26.81 12.18 14.99
C ASP A 449 -26.46 13.66 15.20
N VAL A 450 -27.45 14.56 15.14
CA VAL A 450 -27.22 16.01 15.27
C VAL A 450 -27.29 16.42 16.74
N LYS A 451 -26.13 16.73 17.33
CA LYS A 451 -25.98 17.16 18.73
C LYS A 451 -24.77 18.09 18.91
N PRO A 452 -24.70 18.93 19.96
CA PRO A 452 -23.59 19.86 20.17
C PRO A 452 -22.20 19.20 20.20
N ALA A 453 -22.10 17.95 20.68
CA ALA A 453 -20.84 17.18 20.68
C ALA A 453 -20.28 16.89 19.27
N ASN A 454 -21.15 16.82 18.26
CA ASN A 454 -20.78 16.54 16.86
C ASN A 454 -20.50 17.80 16.05
N PHE A 455 -20.53 18.98 16.67
CA PHE A 455 -20.09 20.23 16.09
C PHE A 455 -18.78 20.65 16.75
N LEU A 456 -17.69 20.64 15.99
CA LEU A 456 -16.37 21.04 16.47
C LEU A 456 -16.06 22.48 16.11
N VAL A 457 -15.26 23.16 16.93
CA VAL A 457 -14.80 24.52 16.66
C VAL A 457 -13.32 24.52 16.32
N ASP A 458 -12.97 25.04 15.15
CA ASP A 458 -11.58 25.12 14.70
C ASP A 458 -10.83 26.33 15.29
N LYS A 459 -9.57 26.51 14.87
CA LYS A 459 -8.73 27.61 15.34
C LYS A 459 -9.20 29.00 14.89
N ALA A 460 -10.07 29.07 13.88
CA ALA A 460 -10.63 30.30 13.35
C ALA A 460 -12.03 30.57 13.92
N ASN A 461 -12.47 29.86 14.98
CA ASN A 461 -13.81 29.93 15.55
C ASN A 461 -14.93 29.56 14.55
N THR A 462 -14.62 28.77 13.53
CA THR A 462 -15.63 28.24 12.61
C THR A 462 -16.18 26.92 13.14
N VAL A 463 -17.51 26.75 13.11
CA VAL A 463 -18.15 25.49 13.53
C VAL A 463 -18.18 24.50 12.37
N LYS A 464 -17.81 23.24 12.66
CA LYS A 464 -17.65 22.16 11.69
C LYS A 464 -18.35 20.89 12.18
N LEU A 465 -19.21 20.32 11.33
CA LEU A 465 -19.89 19.05 11.59
C LEU A 465 -18.93 17.86 11.43
N THR A 466 -19.02 16.90 12.35
CA THR A 466 -18.22 15.66 12.38
C THR A 466 -19.10 14.45 12.69
N ASP A 467 -18.49 13.26 12.64
CA ASP A 467 -19.05 11.96 13.02
C ASP A 467 -20.21 11.44 12.16
N PHE A 468 -19.85 10.93 10.98
CA PHE A 468 -20.81 10.47 9.98
C PHE A 468 -21.12 8.96 10.03
N GLY A 469 -20.79 8.25 11.13
CA GLY A 469 -21.00 6.80 11.24
C GLY A 469 -22.46 6.37 11.05
N ASP A 470 -23.40 7.17 11.57
CA ASP A 470 -24.84 6.91 11.46
C ASP A 470 -25.49 7.48 10.19
N SER A 471 -24.71 8.20 9.36
CA SER A 471 -25.25 8.93 8.21
C SER A 471 -25.72 7.97 7.12
N ARG A 472 -26.88 8.25 6.52
CA ARG A 472 -27.49 7.42 5.45
C ARG A 472 -28.08 8.30 4.35
N ARG A 473 -27.95 7.84 3.12
CA ARG A 473 -28.67 8.43 1.97
C ARG A 473 -30.13 7.99 2.02
N LEU A 474 -31.05 8.90 1.74
CA LEU A 474 -32.46 8.56 1.59
C LEU A 474 -32.64 7.63 0.37
N PRO A 475 -33.50 6.60 0.46
CA PRO A 475 -33.92 5.86 -0.73
C PRO A 475 -34.51 6.86 -1.72
N SER A 476 -34.05 6.85 -2.97
CA SER A 476 -34.69 7.62 -4.03
C SER A 476 -36.16 7.20 -4.08
N GLU A 477 -37.09 8.14 -3.91
CA GLU A 477 -38.51 7.85 -4.13
C GLU A 477 -38.63 7.18 -5.51
N LEU A 478 -39.26 6.00 -5.54
CA LEU A 478 -39.49 5.25 -6.77
C LEU A 478 -40.13 6.18 -7.81
N PRO A 479 -39.70 6.15 -9.08
CA PRO A 479 -40.26 7.00 -10.11
C PRO A 479 -41.79 6.83 -10.18
N PRO A 480 -42.55 7.91 -10.48
CA PRO A 480 -44.02 7.92 -10.42
C PRO A 480 -44.70 6.89 -11.34
N GLN A 481 -43.95 6.28 -12.26
CA GLN A 481 -44.42 5.20 -13.14
C GLN A 481 -44.75 3.88 -12.41
N ILE A 482 -44.28 3.67 -11.17
CA ILE A 482 -44.63 2.49 -10.36
C ILE A 482 -45.81 2.78 -9.41
N ARG A 483 -46.14 4.06 -9.16
CA ARG A 483 -47.29 4.46 -8.33
C ARG A 483 -48.64 4.17 -9.00
N SER A 484 -48.71 4.03 -10.32
CA SER A 484 -49.94 3.66 -11.04
C SER A 484 -50.27 2.17 -10.99
N ASP A 485 -49.27 1.31 -10.77
CA ASP A 485 -49.45 -0.15 -10.84
C ASP A 485 -49.68 -0.80 -9.47
N LEU A 486 -49.51 -0.04 -8.38
CA LEU A 486 -49.82 -0.46 -7.00
C LEU A 486 -51.18 0.06 -6.50
N GLY A 487 -51.95 0.72 -7.36
CA GLY A 487 -53.24 1.34 -7.04
C GLY A 487 -54.49 0.53 -7.41
N SER A 488 -54.36 -0.71 -7.90
CA SER A 488 -55.49 -1.45 -8.48
C SER A 488 -55.74 -2.85 -7.92
N ASP A 489 -55.10 -3.24 -6.81
CA ASP A 489 -55.41 -4.54 -6.17
C ASP A 489 -55.96 -4.36 -4.73
N PRO A 490 -57.27 -4.61 -4.50
CA PRO A 490 -57.90 -4.46 -3.18
C PRO A 490 -57.43 -5.49 -2.13
N GLN A 491 -56.61 -6.49 -2.49
CA GLN A 491 -56.23 -7.56 -1.56
C GLN A 491 -54.95 -7.31 -0.75
N THR A 492 -54.05 -6.42 -1.18
CA THR A 492 -52.77 -6.18 -0.49
C THR A 492 -52.85 -5.22 0.70
N ASN A 493 -53.98 -4.52 0.87
CA ASN A 493 -54.14 -3.50 1.92
C ASN A 493 -54.54 -4.05 3.31
N ARG A 494 -54.66 -5.38 3.46
CA ARG A 494 -54.98 -6.01 4.77
C ARG A 494 -53.78 -6.47 5.58
N GLU A 495 -52.59 -6.59 4.99
CA GLU A 495 -51.41 -7.11 5.73
C GLU A 495 -50.50 -6.00 6.29
N LEU A 496 -50.70 -4.73 5.93
CA LEU A 496 -49.88 -3.59 6.39
C LEU A 496 -50.47 -2.80 7.58
N HIS A 497 -51.58 -3.25 8.17
CA HIS A 497 -52.19 -2.62 9.37
C HIS A 497 -52.16 -3.48 10.64
N GLY A 498 -51.43 -4.59 10.63
CA GLY A 498 -51.38 -5.55 11.75
C GLY A 498 -49.99 -5.74 12.36
N ALA A 499 -49.31 -4.69 12.79
CA ALA A 499 -48.18 -4.80 13.72
C ALA A 499 -47.82 -3.44 14.34
N ARG A 500 -48.72 -2.95 15.20
CA ARG A 500 -48.40 -1.92 16.20
C ARG A 500 -48.94 -2.46 17.54
N ILE A 501 -48.06 -2.43 18.54
CA ILE A 501 -48.32 -2.63 19.98
C ILE A 501 -48.40 -4.10 20.40
N ASP A 502 -47.29 -4.62 20.95
CA ASP A 502 -47.11 -4.79 22.41
C ASP A 502 -45.66 -4.43 22.79
#